data_AF-A0A9P1GJH3-F1
#
_entry.id   AF-A0A9P1GJH3-F1
#
_cell.length_a   1.000
_cell.length_b   1.000
_cell.length_c   1.000
_cell.angle_alpha   90.00
_cell.angle_beta   90.00
_cell.angle_gamma   90.00
#
_symmetry.space_group_name_H-M   'P 1'
#
loop_
_entity.id
_entity.type
_entity.pdbx_description
1 polymer ?
#
loop_
_entity_poly.entity_id
_entity_poly.type
_entity_poly.pdbx_seq_one_letter_code
_entity_poly.pdbx_strand_id
1 'polypeptide(L)'
;MCPSTWSNDPSCGANTSAKEHGAAHHACGTNCTNAHAHKAGACAWIPSNCPGAAGGATSQARTDGPKQQRGHASFPGANASTAFPESFCMDKPSSWRDVFPGSQWQATSRAAENSVHDCTPASCSGIDDTGTGLMAARFGAGKQESDLLENLGKKYQQNPDAQVQLISLGSYCGPKLSFQKMGRGAATLPFDWIRTRMEGIIHFLRNDFEGFFDFVTQQRVPDTGLMVMFRGYYHSFWHDDPSDPSMHDRYNRRIARLGEMSSDLGTQLLFVRSNVSHEEVLQVPELMKLLRAKFGKSSRLLLILENQQKFVGPALVDDDDHVMLHYLSMDVHKKSHPDNAMPYARPVECALDWCAEKVTCRHFSTFAEAFQLADPYPGGERGLGGLPAFEATKVLATVEATGQKAVNRADLLETSRNPFDYEADKADKAEGMVLDAKMREPRTRA
;
A
#
# COMPACT_ATOMS: atom_id res chain seq x y z
N MET A 1 -52.31 11.97 6.90
CA MET A 1 -52.72 13.38 6.77
C MET A 1 -51.51 14.24 7.12
N CYS A 2 -50.92 14.87 6.11
CA CYS A 2 -49.82 15.84 6.24
C CYS A 2 -50.37 17.23 6.68
N PRO A 3 -49.57 18.33 6.68
CA PRO A 3 -48.61 18.69 7.72
C PRO A 3 -48.72 20.20 8.07
N SER A 4 -47.84 20.76 8.90
CA SER A 4 -47.52 22.20 8.80
C SER A 4 -46.04 22.49 9.00
N THR A 5 -45.52 23.15 7.98
CA THR A 5 -44.20 23.72 7.73
C THR A 5 -44.02 25.05 8.46
N TRP A 6 -42.81 25.33 8.95
CA TRP A 6 -42.35 26.70 9.19
C TRP A 6 -41.00 26.91 8.49
N SER A 7 -41.07 27.69 7.43
CA SER A 7 -39.97 28.36 6.73
C SER A 7 -39.92 29.82 7.22
N ASN A 8 -38.73 30.41 7.36
CA ASN A 8 -38.53 31.84 7.11
C ASN A 8 -37.05 32.15 6.93
N ASP A 9 -36.74 32.54 5.70
CA ASP A 9 -35.57 33.28 5.24
C ASP A 9 -36.04 34.75 5.05
N PRO A 10 -35.19 35.77 5.26
CA PRO A 10 -35.31 36.90 4.34
C PRO A 10 -33.98 37.52 3.89
N SER A 11 -33.95 37.75 2.57
CA SER A 11 -33.49 38.95 1.83
C SER A 11 -31.99 39.22 1.71
N CYS A 12 -31.39 39.22 0.51
CA CYS A 12 -31.47 40.16 -0.62
C CYS A 12 -30.94 41.58 -0.32
N GLY A 13 -29.76 41.90 -0.87
CA GLY A 13 -29.23 43.25 -1.02
C GLY A 13 -28.40 43.32 -2.31
N ALA A 14 -29.00 43.86 -3.37
CA ALA A 14 -28.34 44.19 -4.62
C ALA A 14 -27.67 45.57 -4.51
N ASN A 15 -26.51 45.75 -5.15
CA ASN A 15 -26.14 47.07 -5.65
C ASN A 15 -25.30 46.96 -6.92
N THR A 16 -25.60 47.87 -7.84
CA THR A 16 -25.26 47.91 -9.26
C THR A 16 -24.21 48.99 -9.58
N SER A 17 -23.77 48.97 -10.85
CA SER A 17 -22.99 49.95 -11.64
C SER A 17 -21.47 49.72 -11.64
N ALA A 18 -20.84 49.27 -12.74
CA ALA A 18 -20.76 49.76 -14.13
C ALA A 18 -19.73 50.88 -14.32
N LYS A 19 -18.67 50.58 -15.07
CA LYS A 19 -18.10 51.49 -16.09
C LYS A 19 -17.25 50.72 -17.11
N GLU A 20 -17.71 50.80 -18.35
CA GLU A 20 -17.04 50.38 -19.59
C GLU A 20 -15.99 51.41 -20.03
N HIS A 21 -15.04 50.94 -20.85
CA HIS A 21 -14.38 51.53 -22.04
C HIS A 21 -13.10 50.69 -22.26
N GLY A 22 -12.75 50.12 -23.42
CA GLY A 22 -13.28 50.18 -24.77
C GLY A 22 -12.10 49.96 -25.74
N ALA A 23 -12.26 49.02 -26.69
CA ALA A 23 -11.63 48.93 -28.03
C ALA A 23 -10.10 48.75 -28.15
N ALA A 24 -9.49 48.21 -29.20
CA ALA A 24 -9.81 47.31 -30.34
C ALA A 24 -8.55 47.34 -31.28
N HIS A 25 -8.51 46.44 -32.27
CA HIS A 25 -7.58 46.35 -33.43
C HIS A 25 -6.22 45.64 -33.17
N HIS A 26 -5.66 44.78 -34.05
CA HIS A 26 -5.84 44.57 -35.49
C HIS A 26 -5.49 43.12 -35.91
N ALA A 27 -6.09 42.67 -37.02
CA ALA A 27 -5.93 41.38 -37.69
C ALA A 27 -4.79 41.32 -38.73
N CYS A 28 -4.31 40.11 -39.07
CA CYS A 28 -3.88 39.62 -40.40
C CYS A 28 -3.64 38.09 -40.27
N GLY A 29 -4.30 37.16 -41.00
CA GLY A 29 -4.13 36.81 -42.43
C GLY A 29 -2.83 35.98 -42.61
N THR A 30 -2.77 34.72 -43.05
CA THR A 30 -3.40 34.08 -44.24
C THR A 30 -3.23 32.55 -44.26
N ASN A 31 -4.25 31.86 -44.79
CA ASN A 31 -4.30 30.68 -45.70
C ASN A 31 -3.34 29.48 -45.58
N CYS A 32 -3.94 28.29 -45.47
CA CYS A 32 -3.65 27.15 -46.36
C CYS A 32 -4.88 26.22 -46.47
N THR A 33 -5.35 26.02 -47.69
CA THR A 33 -6.39 25.09 -48.12
C THR A 33 -5.82 23.68 -48.30
N ASN A 34 -6.53 22.64 -47.87
CA ASN A 34 -6.97 21.57 -48.78
C ASN A 34 -7.97 20.60 -48.15
N ALA A 35 -8.94 20.26 -48.98
CA ALA A 35 -10.07 19.39 -48.74
C ALA A 35 -9.69 17.90 -48.71
N HIS A 36 -10.46 17.07 -47.99
CA HIS A 36 -11.06 15.86 -48.56
C HIS A 36 -12.17 15.27 -47.67
N ALA A 37 -13.38 15.34 -48.21
CA ALA A 37 -14.45 14.35 -48.29
C ALA A 37 -14.91 13.54 -47.03
N HIS A 38 -16.15 13.88 -46.66
CA HIS A 38 -17.16 13.11 -45.93
C HIS A 38 -17.26 11.60 -46.25
N LYS A 39 -17.57 10.82 -45.20
CA LYS A 39 -18.67 9.84 -45.22
C LYS A 39 -19.28 9.69 -43.82
N ALA A 40 -20.51 10.16 -43.68
CA ALA A 40 -21.39 9.93 -42.53
C ALA A 40 -22.05 8.56 -42.66
N GLY A 41 -22.04 7.77 -41.58
CA GLY A 41 -22.84 6.55 -41.42
C GLY A 41 -23.89 6.78 -40.35
N ALA A 42 -25.16 6.80 -40.77
CA ALA A 42 -26.32 7.13 -39.96
C ALA A 42 -26.76 5.99 -39.03
N CYS A 43 -27.33 6.40 -37.89
CA CYS A 43 -28.15 5.59 -36.99
C CYS A 43 -29.34 4.96 -37.74
N ALA A 44 -29.60 3.69 -37.47
CA ALA A 44 -30.89 3.05 -37.76
C ALA A 44 -31.45 2.44 -36.47
N TRP A 45 -32.50 3.07 -35.98
CA TRP A 45 -33.48 2.53 -35.05
C TRP A 45 -34.23 1.36 -35.72
N ILE A 46 -34.45 0.26 -35.00
CA ILE A 46 -35.38 -0.81 -35.39
C ILE A 46 -36.49 -0.87 -34.34
N PRO A 47 -37.78 -0.80 -34.73
CA PRO A 47 -38.90 -0.86 -33.81
C PRO A 47 -39.37 -2.30 -33.52
N SER A 48 -39.84 -2.47 -32.28
CA SER A 48 -40.91 -3.33 -31.76
C SER A 48 -41.53 -4.40 -32.67
N ASN A 49 -41.64 -5.63 -32.13
CA ASN A 49 -42.77 -6.52 -32.38
C ASN A 49 -43.08 -7.40 -31.15
N CYS A 50 -44.24 -7.16 -30.56
CA CYS A 50 -44.96 -8.10 -29.69
C CYS A 50 -45.99 -8.86 -30.54
N PRO A 51 -46.33 -10.09 -30.14
CA PRO A 51 -47.74 -10.48 -30.13
C PRO A 51 -48.14 -11.02 -28.75
N GLY A 52 -49.33 -10.60 -28.31
CA GLY A 52 -49.94 -11.01 -27.05
C GLY A 52 -50.85 -12.24 -27.17
N ALA A 53 -51.43 -12.59 -26.01
CA ALA A 53 -52.72 -13.27 -25.74
C ALA A 53 -52.52 -14.16 -24.50
N ALA A 54 -53.03 -13.78 -23.33
CA ALA A 54 -54.40 -14.01 -22.84
C ALA A 54 -54.50 -15.30 -22.01
N GLY A 55 -55.01 -15.18 -20.78
CA GLY A 55 -55.60 -16.32 -20.06
C GLY A 55 -55.49 -16.29 -18.54
N GLY A 56 -56.60 -15.96 -17.87
CA GLY A 56 -57.09 -16.77 -16.75
C GLY A 56 -56.80 -16.31 -15.32
N ALA A 57 -57.78 -15.65 -14.72
CA ALA A 57 -57.94 -15.49 -13.27
C ALA A 57 -58.28 -16.82 -12.58
N THR A 58 -57.93 -16.98 -11.30
CA THR A 58 -58.88 -17.24 -10.19
C THR A 58 -58.20 -17.37 -8.82
N SER A 59 -58.99 -17.03 -7.82
CA SER A 59 -58.76 -16.77 -6.39
C SER A 59 -58.92 -17.99 -5.46
N GLN A 60 -58.64 -17.75 -4.17
CA GLN A 60 -59.04 -18.45 -2.92
C GLN A 60 -57.92 -19.30 -2.29
N ALA A 61 -57.43 -19.12 -1.05
CA ALA A 61 -57.95 -18.72 0.28
C ALA A 61 -58.16 -19.92 1.24
N ARG A 62 -57.43 -19.88 2.37
CA ARG A 62 -57.60 -20.59 3.67
C ARG A 62 -57.40 -22.13 3.63
N THR A 63 -56.90 -22.83 4.65
CA THR A 63 -57.16 -22.76 6.11
C THR A 63 -56.01 -23.35 6.95
N ASP A 64 -56.06 -23.03 8.25
CA ASP A 64 -55.22 -23.40 9.38
C ASP A 64 -55.06 -24.91 9.73
N GLY A 65 -53.84 -25.26 10.17
CA GLY A 65 -53.44 -26.14 11.31
C GLY A 65 -53.92 -27.61 11.41
N PRO A 66 -53.52 -28.37 12.46
CA PRO A 66 -52.45 -28.15 13.44
C PRO A 66 -51.63 -29.42 13.86
N LYS A 67 -50.64 -29.19 14.75
CA LYS A 67 -50.12 -30.07 15.83
C LYS A 67 -49.12 -31.23 15.56
N GLN A 68 -48.06 -31.15 16.39
CA GLN A 68 -47.35 -32.21 17.12
C GLN A 68 -46.53 -33.24 16.35
N GLN A 69 -45.22 -33.29 16.64
CA GLN A 69 -44.64 -34.30 17.53
C GLN A 69 -43.19 -33.96 17.89
N ARG A 70 -42.88 -33.99 19.20
CA ARG A 70 -41.51 -34.06 19.72
C ARG A 70 -41.03 -35.49 19.51
N GLY A 71 -40.01 -35.68 18.68
CA GLY A 71 -39.27 -36.93 18.57
C GLY A 71 -37.85 -36.72 19.08
N HIS A 72 -37.54 -37.29 20.25
CA HIS A 72 -36.17 -37.58 20.64
C HIS A 72 -35.65 -38.67 19.68
N ALA A 73 -34.63 -38.34 18.88
CA ALA A 73 -33.87 -39.31 18.11
C ALA A 73 -32.41 -39.27 18.54
N SER A 74 -31.99 -40.35 19.19
CA SER A 74 -30.61 -40.71 19.46
C SER A 74 -29.84 -40.85 18.14
N PHE A 75 -28.73 -40.15 17.99
CA PHE A 75 -27.78 -40.37 16.88
C PHE A 75 -26.80 -41.50 17.25
N PRO A 76 -26.70 -42.57 16.45
CA PRO A 76 -25.53 -43.44 16.46
C PRO A 76 -24.41 -42.82 15.61
N GLY A 77 -23.18 -43.06 16.03
CA GLY A 77 -21.98 -42.57 15.36
C GLY A 77 -21.83 -43.09 13.93
N ALA A 78 -21.22 -42.26 13.09
CA ALA A 78 -20.71 -42.65 11.79
C ALA A 78 -19.32 -42.05 11.60
N ASN A 79 -18.32 -42.93 11.65
CA ASN A 79 -17.02 -42.74 11.01
C ASN A 79 -17.26 -42.62 9.50
N ALA A 80 -16.83 -41.52 8.89
CA ALA A 80 -16.67 -41.43 7.45
C ALA A 80 -15.39 -40.63 7.14
N SER A 81 -14.31 -41.39 6.96
CA SER A 81 -13.08 -40.96 6.30
C SER A 81 -13.39 -40.75 4.82
N THR A 82 -13.52 -39.51 4.37
CA THR A 82 -13.49 -39.18 2.95
C THR A 82 -12.08 -38.78 2.56
N ALA A 83 -11.42 -39.70 1.86
CA ALA A 83 -10.18 -39.45 1.13
C ALA A 83 -10.42 -38.41 0.04
N PHE A 84 -9.60 -37.36 0.04
CA PHE A 84 -9.47 -36.45 -1.10
C PHE A 84 -8.56 -37.08 -2.16
N PRO A 85 -8.87 -36.96 -3.46
CA PRO A 85 -8.01 -37.48 -4.51
C PRO A 85 -6.73 -36.66 -4.63
N GLU A 86 -5.65 -37.40 -4.90
CA GLU A 86 -4.28 -36.96 -5.05
C GLU A 86 -4.11 -35.80 -6.04
N SER A 87 -3.24 -34.89 -5.64
CA SER A 87 -2.75 -33.73 -6.37
C SER A 87 -2.18 -34.09 -7.73
N PHE A 88 -2.65 -33.37 -8.75
CA PHE A 88 -2.02 -33.26 -10.06
C PHE A 88 -0.67 -32.52 -9.90
N CYS A 89 0.44 -33.26 -9.90
CA CYS A 89 1.79 -32.70 -9.91
C CYS A 89 2.05 -32.04 -11.27
N MET A 90 2.07 -30.71 -11.33
CA MET A 90 2.73 -29.99 -12.43
C MET A 90 4.23 -29.89 -12.16
N ASP A 91 5.01 -30.26 -13.17
CA ASP A 91 6.47 -30.16 -13.18
C ASP A 91 6.93 -28.73 -12.89
N LYS A 92 7.83 -28.60 -11.90
CA LYS A 92 8.44 -27.33 -11.50
C LYS A 92 9.44 -26.88 -12.58
N PRO A 93 9.30 -25.69 -13.17
CA PRO A 93 10.38 -25.12 -13.97
C PRO A 93 11.56 -24.70 -13.08
N SER A 94 12.75 -24.77 -13.68
CA SER A 94 14.06 -24.47 -13.07
C SER A 94 14.14 -23.09 -12.42
N SER A 95 14.95 -23.02 -11.36
CA SER A 95 14.87 -22.10 -10.24
C SER A 95 15.29 -20.64 -10.52
N TRP A 96 14.66 -19.72 -9.79
CA TRP A 96 14.97 -18.29 -9.60
C TRP A 96 16.40 -17.96 -9.07
N ARG A 97 17.30 -18.93 -9.00
CA ARG A 97 18.63 -18.79 -8.37
C ARG A 97 19.55 -17.79 -9.07
N ASP A 98 19.27 -17.43 -10.32
CA ASP A 98 20.23 -16.70 -11.16
C ASP A 98 19.93 -15.20 -11.33
N VAL A 99 18.76 -14.71 -10.89
CA VAL A 99 18.38 -13.29 -11.06
C VAL A 99 18.83 -12.42 -9.88
N PHE A 100 18.95 -13.01 -8.68
CA PHE A 100 19.46 -12.34 -7.49
C PHE A 100 20.40 -13.27 -6.72
N PRO A 101 21.73 -13.14 -6.86
CA PRO A 101 22.66 -13.83 -5.98
C PRO A 101 22.52 -13.24 -4.57
N GLY A 102 21.62 -13.84 -3.79
CA GLY A 102 21.45 -13.71 -2.34
C GLY A 102 21.79 -12.37 -1.70
N SER A 103 20.91 -11.37 -1.80
CA SER A 103 20.84 -10.32 -0.79
C SER A 103 20.40 -10.95 0.53
N GLN A 104 21.32 -11.04 1.49
CA GLN A 104 21.00 -11.48 2.83
C GLN A 104 20.10 -10.44 3.51
N TRP A 105 18.86 -10.79 3.80
CA TRP A 105 18.16 -10.25 4.97
C TRP A 105 18.66 -11.02 6.20
N GLN A 106 19.95 -10.88 6.52
CA GLN A 106 20.42 -11.25 7.86
C GLN A 106 20.26 -10.02 8.72
N ALA A 107 19.35 -10.09 9.69
CA ALA A 107 19.39 -9.21 10.84
C ALA A 107 20.69 -9.50 11.59
N THR A 108 21.77 -8.82 11.23
CA THR A 108 23.00 -8.82 12.02
C THR A 108 22.74 -7.96 13.25
N SER A 109 22.30 -8.60 14.34
CA SER A 109 22.39 -8.03 15.69
C SER A 109 23.84 -8.02 16.14
N ARG A 110 24.69 -7.22 15.49
CA ARG A 110 25.92 -6.74 16.13
C ARG A 110 25.63 -5.32 16.58
N ALA A 111 25.68 -5.11 17.90
CA ALA A 111 25.76 -3.79 18.49
C ALA A 111 26.96 -3.08 17.86
N ALA A 112 26.68 -2.15 16.93
CA ALA A 112 27.67 -1.24 16.43
C ALA A 112 27.80 -0.13 17.47
N GLU A 113 28.94 -0.08 18.15
CA GLU A 113 29.33 1.08 18.94
C GLU A 113 29.40 2.30 17.99
N ASN A 114 28.61 3.32 18.31
CA ASN A 114 28.52 4.56 17.56
C ASN A 114 29.83 5.36 17.67
N SER A 115 30.79 5.09 16.79
CA SER A 115 31.84 6.04 16.44
C SER A 115 31.24 7.08 15.49
N VAL A 116 30.97 8.27 16.00
CA VAL A 116 30.54 9.44 15.22
C VAL A 116 31.76 9.93 14.42
N HIS A 117 31.99 9.35 13.24
CA HIS A 117 32.86 9.95 12.25
C HIS A 117 32.09 11.03 11.49
N ASP A 118 32.64 12.23 11.52
CA ASP A 118 32.16 13.43 10.86
C ASP A 118 32.27 13.24 9.33
N CYS A 119 31.20 12.68 8.74
CA CYS A 119 31.08 12.53 7.30
C CYS A 119 30.53 13.84 6.70
N THR A 120 31.43 14.73 6.29
CA THR A 120 31.07 15.80 5.36
C THR A 120 30.48 15.19 4.07
N PRO A 121 29.35 15.69 3.55
CA PRO A 121 28.77 15.18 2.31
C PRO A 121 29.72 15.50 1.16
N ALA A 122 30.41 14.48 0.66
CA ALA A 122 31.07 14.56 -0.64
C ALA A 122 29.97 14.84 -1.68
N SER A 123 30.06 15.96 -2.38
CA SER A 123 29.16 16.27 -3.48
C SER A 123 29.20 15.12 -4.48
N CYS A 124 28.05 14.46 -4.71
CA CYS A 124 27.91 13.38 -5.70
C CYS A 124 27.93 13.90 -7.15
N SER A 125 28.83 14.84 -7.46
CA SER A 125 29.11 15.28 -8.83
C SER A 125 29.87 14.17 -9.56
N GLY A 126 29.13 13.18 -10.08
CA GLY A 126 29.73 12.06 -10.80
C GLY A 126 28.82 10.88 -11.12
N ILE A 127 27.50 11.01 -10.96
CA ILE A 127 26.56 10.03 -11.53
C ILE A 127 26.04 10.65 -12.84
N ASP A 128 26.84 10.59 -13.90
CA ASP A 128 26.46 11.07 -15.24
C ASP A 128 25.63 10.01 -15.98
N ASP A 129 24.37 9.83 -15.58
CA ASP A 129 23.47 8.89 -16.28
C ASP A 129 22.84 9.52 -17.53
N THR A 130 23.66 9.97 -18.49
CA THR A 130 23.23 10.57 -19.77
C THR A 130 22.58 9.55 -20.74
N GLY A 131 21.98 8.49 -20.23
CA GLY A 131 21.34 7.43 -21.04
C GLY A 131 22.31 6.47 -21.74
N THR A 132 23.62 6.69 -21.61
CA THR A 132 24.69 5.76 -22.01
C THR A 132 25.40 5.14 -20.80
N GLY A 133 24.91 5.44 -19.59
CA GLY A 133 25.49 5.00 -18.34
C GLY A 133 25.36 3.50 -18.09
N LEU A 134 25.95 3.06 -17.00
CA LEU A 134 26.04 1.65 -16.61
C LEU A 134 24.65 0.99 -16.42
N MET A 135 23.60 1.77 -16.14
CA MET A 135 22.21 1.32 -16.09
C MET A 135 21.68 0.96 -17.49
N ALA A 136 21.93 1.81 -18.49
CA ALA A 136 21.55 1.54 -19.88
C ALA A 136 22.26 0.30 -20.44
N ALA A 137 23.52 0.07 -20.07
CA ALA A 137 24.24 -1.15 -20.42
C ALA A 137 23.64 -2.41 -19.78
N ARG A 138 23.10 -2.31 -18.55
CA ARG A 138 22.52 -3.43 -17.80
C ARG A 138 21.09 -3.76 -18.23
N PHE A 139 20.27 -2.75 -18.50
CA PHE A 139 18.83 -2.92 -18.70
C PHE A 139 18.37 -2.62 -20.14
N GLY A 140 19.21 -1.98 -20.94
CA GLY A 140 18.86 -1.38 -22.22
C GLY A 140 18.52 0.10 -22.05
N ALA A 141 18.75 0.89 -23.10
CA ALA A 141 18.46 2.32 -23.09
C ALA A 141 16.99 2.60 -22.72
N GLY A 142 16.79 3.48 -21.74
CA GLY A 142 15.46 3.91 -21.27
C GLY A 142 14.68 2.88 -20.43
N LYS A 143 15.33 1.82 -19.96
CA LYS A 143 14.73 0.83 -19.05
C LYS A 143 15.33 0.94 -17.65
N GLN A 144 14.49 0.82 -16.64
CA GLN A 144 14.87 0.78 -15.24
C GLN A 144 14.63 -0.62 -14.65
N GLU A 145 15.08 -0.87 -13.41
CA GLU A 145 14.98 -2.20 -12.80
C GLU A 145 13.51 -2.64 -12.62
N SER A 146 12.61 -1.69 -12.32
CA SER A 146 11.18 -1.98 -12.20
C SER A 146 10.56 -2.55 -13.48
N ASP A 147 11.05 -2.16 -14.66
CA ASP A 147 10.59 -2.70 -15.94
C ASP A 147 10.98 -4.18 -16.09
N LEU A 148 12.14 -4.58 -15.58
CA LEU A 148 12.53 -5.98 -15.55
C LEU A 148 11.65 -6.78 -14.60
N LEU A 149 11.40 -6.25 -13.39
CA LEU A 149 10.53 -6.89 -12.41
C LEU A 149 9.10 -7.06 -12.93
N GLU A 150 8.59 -6.08 -13.67
CA GLU A 150 7.30 -6.16 -14.37
C GLU A 150 7.29 -7.29 -15.40
N ASN A 151 8.38 -7.46 -16.16
CA ASN A 151 8.49 -8.51 -17.16
C ASN A 151 8.59 -9.93 -16.55
N LEU A 152 9.09 -10.09 -15.33
CA LEU A 152 9.10 -11.39 -14.64
C LEU A 152 7.69 -11.94 -14.43
N GLY A 153 6.71 -11.05 -14.22
CA GLY A 153 5.30 -11.41 -14.07
C GLY A 153 4.63 -11.91 -15.35
N LYS A 154 5.14 -11.56 -16.54
CA LYS A 154 4.53 -11.94 -17.83
C LYS A 154 4.51 -13.45 -18.09
N LYS A 155 5.35 -14.21 -17.38
CA LYS A 155 5.37 -15.67 -17.44
C LYS A 155 4.12 -16.30 -16.82
N TYR A 156 3.41 -15.57 -15.97
CA TYR A 156 2.23 -16.05 -15.29
C TYR A 156 0.98 -15.53 -16.00
N GLN A 157 0.14 -16.45 -16.46
CA GLN A 157 -1.15 -16.09 -17.05
C GLN A 157 -1.97 -15.34 -16.02
N GLN A 158 -2.36 -14.11 -16.37
CA GLN A 158 -3.23 -13.30 -15.56
C GLN A 158 -4.67 -13.78 -15.78
N ASN A 159 -5.44 -13.92 -14.71
CA ASN A 159 -6.86 -14.20 -14.81
C ASN A 159 -7.64 -12.87 -14.90
N PRO A 160 -8.08 -12.42 -16.11
CA PRO A 160 -8.82 -11.18 -16.27
C PRO A 160 -10.21 -11.23 -15.62
N ASP A 161 -10.75 -12.42 -15.39
CA ASP A 161 -12.09 -12.66 -14.85
C ASP A 161 -12.09 -12.81 -13.32
N ALA A 162 -11.00 -12.40 -12.66
CA ALA A 162 -10.94 -12.40 -11.21
C ALA A 162 -11.96 -11.40 -10.64
N GLN A 163 -12.91 -11.91 -9.85
CA GLN A 163 -13.93 -11.09 -9.16
C GLN A 163 -13.32 -10.06 -8.19
N VAL A 164 -12.11 -10.34 -7.70
CA VAL A 164 -11.37 -9.48 -6.76
C VAL A 164 -10.07 -9.03 -7.43
N GLN A 165 -9.91 -7.72 -7.58
CA GLN A 165 -8.71 -7.09 -8.08
C GLN A 165 -7.74 -6.78 -6.93
N LEU A 166 -6.49 -7.20 -7.08
CA LEU A 166 -5.43 -6.98 -6.08
C LEU A 166 -4.68 -5.68 -6.36
N ILE A 167 -4.49 -4.86 -5.32
CA ILE A 167 -3.79 -3.57 -5.39
C ILE A 167 -2.72 -3.53 -4.29
N SER A 168 -1.45 -3.35 -4.65
CA SER A 168 -0.41 -3.12 -3.65
C SER A 168 -0.45 -1.68 -3.16
N LEU A 169 -0.31 -1.47 -1.87
CA LEU A 169 -0.10 -0.15 -1.26
C LEU A 169 1.38 0.09 -0.91
N GLY A 170 2.30 -0.77 -1.37
CA GLY A 170 3.73 -0.58 -1.20
C GLY A 170 4.28 -1.22 0.08
N SER A 171 5.00 -0.43 0.89
CA SER A 171 6.01 -0.86 1.87
C SER A 171 7.30 -1.40 1.23
N TYR A 172 7.19 -2.32 0.28
CA TYR A 172 8.24 -2.68 -0.68
C TYR A 172 7.68 -3.55 -1.82
N CYS A 173 8.53 -4.08 -2.70
CA CYS A 173 8.12 -4.85 -3.89
C CYS A 173 7.51 -6.24 -3.61
N GLY A 174 7.54 -6.73 -2.37
CA GLY A 174 7.16 -8.10 -2.03
C GLY A 174 5.69 -8.47 -2.30
N PRO A 175 4.69 -7.63 -1.95
CA PRO A 175 3.29 -7.91 -2.28
C PRO A 175 3.06 -8.05 -3.79
N LYS A 176 3.61 -7.13 -4.59
CA LYS A 176 3.53 -7.19 -6.06
C LYS A 176 4.15 -8.46 -6.64
N LEU A 177 5.35 -8.83 -6.19
CA LEU A 177 6.00 -10.07 -6.63
C LEU A 177 5.18 -11.31 -6.25
N SER A 178 4.53 -11.28 -5.09
CA SER A 178 3.63 -12.35 -4.65
C SER A 178 2.41 -12.44 -5.56
N PHE A 179 1.79 -11.31 -5.93
CA PHE A 179 0.68 -11.30 -6.89
C PHE A 179 1.08 -11.91 -8.23
N GLN A 180 2.21 -11.49 -8.79
CA GLN A 180 2.71 -11.99 -10.06
C GLN A 180 2.89 -13.51 -10.02
N LYS A 181 3.49 -14.04 -8.94
CA LYS A 181 3.69 -15.48 -8.77
C LYS A 181 2.38 -16.27 -8.63
N MET A 182 1.35 -15.65 -8.08
CA MET A 182 0.00 -16.20 -8.01
C MET A 182 -0.75 -16.11 -9.36
N GLY A 183 -0.15 -15.57 -10.42
CA GLY A 183 -0.86 -15.31 -11.69
C GLY A 183 -1.93 -14.21 -11.55
N ARG A 184 -1.71 -13.26 -10.64
CA ARG A 184 -2.58 -12.12 -10.38
C ARG A 184 -1.81 -10.81 -10.46
N GLY A 185 -2.53 -9.69 -10.33
CA GLY A 185 -1.94 -8.35 -10.26
C GLY A 185 -1.41 -7.85 -11.60
N ALA A 186 -2.18 -8.04 -12.68
CA ALA A 186 -1.79 -7.73 -14.06
C ALA A 186 -1.33 -6.28 -14.25
N ALA A 187 -2.04 -5.32 -13.65
CA ALA A 187 -1.71 -3.92 -13.75
C ALA A 187 -0.57 -3.53 -12.80
N THR A 188 0.41 -2.81 -13.32
CA THR A 188 1.42 -2.15 -12.47
C THR A 188 0.88 -0.82 -11.93
N LEU A 189 1.02 -0.59 -10.63
CA LEU A 189 0.44 0.54 -9.92
C LEU A 189 1.52 1.37 -9.20
N PRO A 190 1.22 2.60 -8.76
CA PRO A 190 2.23 3.54 -8.26
C PRO A 190 3.02 3.02 -7.06
N PHE A 191 2.40 2.20 -6.22
CA PHE A 191 3.05 1.70 -5.00
C PHE A 191 3.74 0.34 -5.16
N ASP A 192 3.69 -0.28 -6.34
CA ASP A 192 4.16 -1.66 -6.55
C ASP A 192 5.67 -1.85 -6.31
N TRP A 193 6.48 -0.83 -6.63
CA TRP A 193 7.94 -0.94 -6.68
C TRP A 193 8.68 0.04 -5.77
N ILE A 194 7.94 0.73 -4.90
CA ILE A 194 8.51 1.72 -3.99
C ILE A 194 8.27 1.31 -2.54
N ARG A 195 9.06 1.88 -1.64
CA ARG A 195 8.75 1.80 -0.22
C ARG A 195 7.91 3.00 0.16
N THR A 196 6.85 2.77 0.94
CA THR A 196 5.93 3.81 1.39
C THR A 196 5.68 3.67 2.87
N ARG A 197 5.62 4.79 3.60
CA ARG A 197 5.00 4.83 4.92
C ARG A 197 3.48 4.87 4.81
N MET A 198 2.78 4.52 5.88
CA MET A 198 1.32 4.67 5.95
C MET A 198 0.90 6.13 5.75
N GLU A 199 1.60 7.06 6.40
CA GLU A 199 1.38 8.51 6.27
C GLU A 199 1.60 8.97 4.82
N GLY A 200 2.53 8.33 4.10
CA GLY A 200 2.79 8.59 2.69
C GLY A 200 1.61 8.19 1.81
N ILE A 201 1.06 6.98 2.00
CA ILE A 201 -0.14 6.55 1.26
C ILE A 201 -1.29 7.52 1.52
N ILE A 202 -1.55 7.83 2.79
CA ILE A 202 -2.62 8.75 3.20
C ILE A 202 -2.43 10.13 2.55
N HIS A 203 -1.21 10.66 2.57
CA HIS A 203 -0.86 11.93 1.94
C HIS A 203 -1.12 11.90 0.42
N PHE A 204 -0.61 10.91 -0.29
CA PHE A 204 -0.75 10.83 -1.75
C PHE A 204 -2.20 10.61 -2.20
N LEU A 205 -2.98 9.82 -1.47
CA LEU A 205 -4.40 9.62 -1.81
C LEU A 205 -5.25 10.88 -1.59
N ARG A 206 -4.90 11.69 -0.57
CA ARG A 206 -5.60 12.95 -0.24
C ARG A 206 -5.26 14.09 -1.18
N ASN A 207 -4.00 14.18 -1.58
CA ASN A 207 -3.46 15.31 -2.34
C ASN A 207 -3.15 14.92 -3.79
N ASP A 208 -3.88 13.95 -4.34
CA ASP A 208 -3.74 13.47 -5.73
C ASP A 208 -2.28 13.30 -6.19
N PHE A 209 -1.49 12.64 -5.34
CA PHE A 209 -0.07 12.33 -5.56
C PHE A 209 0.85 13.56 -5.66
N GLU A 210 0.47 14.71 -5.08
CA GLU A 210 1.35 15.87 -4.92
C GLU A 210 2.64 15.49 -4.18
N GLY A 211 3.78 15.88 -4.76
CA GLY A 211 5.12 15.60 -4.22
C GLY A 211 5.55 14.13 -4.33
N PHE A 212 4.89 13.33 -5.17
CA PHE A 212 5.23 11.91 -5.33
C PHE A 212 6.62 11.66 -5.92
N PHE A 213 7.20 12.61 -6.65
CA PHE A 213 8.56 12.48 -7.19
C PHE A 213 9.61 13.18 -6.33
N ASP A 214 9.21 13.79 -5.21
CA ASP A 214 10.11 14.55 -4.35
C ASP A 214 10.96 13.60 -3.50
N PHE A 215 12.27 13.89 -3.42
CA PHE A 215 13.21 13.19 -2.56
C PHE A 215 14.21 14.19 -1.95
N VAL A 216 14.83 13.77 -0.84
CA VAL A 216 15.83 14.57 -0.10
C VAL A 216 17.21 13.96 -0.24
N THR A 217 17.31 12.63 -0.10
CA THR A 217 18.59 11.93 -0.17
C THR A 217 18.66 11.07 -1.42
N GLN A 218 19.76 11.19 -2.15
CA GLN A 218 20.19 10.26 -3.19
C GLN A 218 21.46 9.56 -2.71
N GLN A 219 21.47 8.23 -2.65
CA GLN A 219 22.59 7.48 -2.10
C GLN A 219 22.79 6.14 -2.81
N ARG A 220 24.04 5.80 -3.14
CA ARG A 220 24.40 4.45 -3.61
C ARG A 220 24.17 3.42 -2.52
N VAL A 221 23.54 2.30 -2.88
CA VAL A 221 23.24 1.23 -1.94
C VAL A 221 24.42 0.27 -1.84
N PRO A 222 24.99 0.06 -0.64
CA PRO A 222 26.11 -0.86 -0.45
C PRO A 222 25.84 -2.25 -1.00
N ASP A 223 26.88 -2.90 -1.54
CA ASP A 223 26.86 -4.30 -2.00
C ASP A 223 25.86 -4.67 -3.10
N THR A 224 25.22 -3.69 -3.75
CA THR A 224 24.25 -3.92 -4.84
C THR A 224 24.81 -3.57 -6.22
N GLY A 225 26.10 -3.27 -6.28
CA GLY A 225 26.82 -2.83 -7.47
C GLY A 225 26.49 -1.37 -7.81
N LEU A 226 25.29 -1.11 -8.31
CA LEU A 226 24.92 0.13 -9.01
C LEU A 226 23.59 0.75 -8.59
N MET A 227 22.88 0.13 -7.66
CA MET A 227 21.58 0.66 -7.24
C MET A 227 21.79 1.98 -6.51
N VAL A 228 20.96 2.96 -6.87
CA VAL A 228 20.88 4.25 -6.20
C VAL A 228 19.49 4.36 -5.61
N MET A 229 19.43 4.64 -4.31
CA MET A 229 18.20 4.92 -3.60
C MET A 229 17.94 6.43 -3.64
N PHE A 230 16.68 6.79 -3.83
CA PHE A 230 16.16 8.15 -3.67
C PHE A 230 15.10 8.10 -2.58
N ARG A 231 15.30 8.79 -1.46
CA ARG A 231 14.35 8.75 -0.34
C ARG A 231 13.92 10.14 0.10
N GLY A 232 12.65 10.23 0.50
CA GLY A 232 12.09 11.35 1.23
C GLY A 232 11.44 10.87 2.51
N TYR A 233 10.61 11.72 3.12
CA TYR A 233 9.88 11.38 4.34
C TYR A 233 8.79 10.32 4.07
N TYR A 234 7.98 10.50 3.02
CA TYR A 234 6.80 9.67 2.78
C TYR A 234 7.11 8.32 2.11
N HIS A 235 8.15 8.28 1.28
CA HIS A 235 8.44 7.13 0.43
C HIS A 235 9.91 7.15 -0.05
N SER A 236 10.32 6.05 -0.68
CA SER A 236 11.59 5.96 -1.38
C SER A 236 11.55 5.07 -2.62
N PHE A 237 12.30 5.49 -3.65
CA PHE A 237 12.56 4.74 -4.86
C PHE A 237 13.88 3.99 -4.73
N TRP A 238 13.86 2.70 -5.05
CA TRP A 238 15.01 1.80 -5.01
C TRP A 238 15.35 1.20 -6.36
N HIS A 239 14.34 1.06 -7.22
CA HIS A 239 14.44 0.43 -8.54
C HIS A 239 14.32 1.43 -9.69
N ASP A 240 13.99 2.69 -9.36
CA ASP A 240 13.66 3.73 -10.30
C ASP A 240 14.35 5.04 -9.94
N ASP A 241 14.66 5.85 -10.94
CA ASP A 241 15.25 7.18 -10.79
C ASP A 241 14.14 8.24 -10.96
N PRO A 242 13.73 8.95 -9.89
CA PRO A 242 12.73 10.00 -9.96
C PRO A 242 13.26 11.30 -10.58
N SER A 243 14.53 11.42 -10.95
CA SER A 243 15.06 12.53 -11.75
C SER A 243 14.90 12.32 -13.26
N ASP A 244 14.62 11.09 -13.70
CA ASP A 244 14.39 10.73 -15.10
C ASP A 244 12.96 11.10 -15.54
N PRO A 245 12.78 12.02 -16.51
CA PRO A 245 11.44 12.39 -17.01
C PRO A 245 10.65 11.22 -17.58
N SER A 246 11.32 10.21 -18.15
CA SER A 246 10.63 9.03 -18.68
C SER A 246 9.95 8.20 -17.58
N MET A 247 10.52 8.23 -16.36
CA MET A 247 9.96 7.60 -15.18
C MET A 247 8.68 8.31 -14.75
N HIS A 248 8.65 9.64 -14.79
CA HIS A 248 7.47 10.44 -14.48
C HIS A 248 6.30 10.06 -15.38
N ASP A 249 6.54 9.98 -16.70
CA ASP A 249 5.51 9.56 -17.65
C ASP A 249 4.96 8.16 -17.34
N ARG A 250 5.83 7.21 -16.97
CA ARG A 250 5.40 5.85 -16.56
C ARG A 250 4.53 5.90 -15.31
N TYR A 251 4.97 6.60 -14.27
CA TYR A 251 4.27 6.67 -12.99
C TYR A 251 2.97 7.47 -13.09
N ASN A 252 2.92 8.55 -13.85
CA ASN A 252 1.68 9.29 -14.11
C ASN A 252 0.61 8.42 -14.75
N ARG A 253 0.98 7.52 -15.69
CA ARG A 253 0.03 6.52 -16.22
C ARG A 253 -0.40 5.50 -15.17
N ARG A 254 0.50 5.07 -14.27
CA ARG A 254 0.18 4.17 -13.15
C ARG A 254 -0.78 4.86 -12.15
N ILE A 255 -0.58 6.14 -11.88
CA ILE A 255 -1.40 6.97 -10.99
C ILE A 255 -2.79 7.17 -11.59
N ALA A 256 -2.86 7.57 -12.86
CA ALA A 256 -4.13 7.70 -13.58
C ALA A 256 -4.93 6.38 -13.55
N ARG A 257 -4.25 5.26 -13.87
CA ARG A 257 -4.87 3.93 -13.80
C ARG A 257 -5.40 3.58 -12.41
N LEU A 258 -4.67 3.90 -11.35
CA LEU A 258 -5.15 3.69 -9.98
C LEU A 258 -6.40 4.56 -9.73
N GLY A 259 -6.38 5.83 -10.14
CA GLY A 259 -7.50 6.77 -9.98
C GLY A 259 -8.77 6.37 -10.74
N GLU A 260 -8.63 5.62 -11.84
CA GLU A 260 -9.75 5.06 -12.61
C GLU A 260 -10.37 3.80 -11.97
N MET A 261 -9.72 3.20 -10.97
CA MET A 261 -10.27 2.02 -10.30
C MET A 261 -11.48 2.41 -9.44
N SER A 262 -12.54 1.61 -9.53
CA SER A 262 -13.71 1.76 -8.68
C SER A 262 -14.33 0.39 -8.39
N SER A 263 -14.71 0.20 -7.13
CA SER A 263 -15.42 -0.98 -6.67
C SER A 263 -16.94 -0.91 -6.91
N ASP A 264 -17.45 0.23 -7.37
CA ASP A 264 -18.88 0.42 -7.63
C ASP A 264 -19.35 -0.29 -8.92
N LEU A 265 -18.42 -0.77 -9.74
CA LEU A 265 -18.69 -1.50 -10.99
C LEU A 265 -18.88 -3.01 -10.77
N GLY A 266 -19.11 -3.46 -9.53
CA GLY A 266 -19.30 -4.86 -9.18
C GLY A 266 -18.00 -5.67 -9.03
N THR A 267 -16.85 -5.07 -9.33
CA THR A 267 -15.53 -5.65 -9.02
C THR A 267 -15.12 -5.28 -7.61
N GLN A 268 -14.71 -6.24 -6.80
CA GLN A 268 -14.20 -5.97 -5.47
C GLN A 268 -12.72 -5.57 -5.54
N LEU A 269 -12.32 -4.53 -4.80
CA LEU A 269 -10.92 -4.11 -4.71
C LEU A 269 -10.34 -4.58 -3.37
N LEU A 270 -9.28 -5.38 -3.43
CA LEU A 270 -8.52 -5.80 -2.25
C LEU A 270 -7.15 -5.10 -2.28
N PHE A 271 -7.02 -4.09 -1.44
CA PHE A 271 -5.75 -3.42 -1.17
C PHE A 271 -4.91 -4.30 -0.24
N VAL A 272 -3.62 -4.44 -0.53
CA VAL A 272 -2.69 -5.26 0.26
C VAL A 272 -1.49 -4.41 0.64
N ARG A 273 -1.14 -4.43 1.92
CA ARG A 273 0.03 -3.75 2.47
C ARG A 273 0.78 -4.71 3.37
N SER A 274 2.10 -4.80 3.22
CA SER A 274 2.95 -5.27 4.33
C SER A 274 3.33 -4.08 5.20
N ASN A 275 3.39 -4.26 6.51
CA ASN A 275 3.61 -3.14 7.41
C ASN A 275 5.06 -2.63 7.36
N VAL A 276 5.24 -1.31 7.53
CA VAL A 276 6.57 -0.73 7.79
C VAL A 276 6.91 -0.81 9.28
N SER A 277 5.93 -0.48 10.11
CA SER A 277 5.95 -0.56 11.57
C SER A 277 4.66 -1.23 12.05
N HIS A 278 4.70 -1.89 13.21
CA HIS A 278 3.50 -2.42 13.87
C HIS A 278 2.49 -1.34 14.27
N GLU A 279 2.92 -0.08 14.45
CA GLU A 279 2.06 1.06 14.77
C GLU A 279 1.08 1.41 13.65
N GLU A 280 1.34 0.93 12.42
CA GLU A 280 0.44 1.14 11.29
C GLU A 280 -0.96 0.57 11.52
N VAL A 281 -1.12 -0.41 12.42
CA VAL A 281 -2.44 -0.93 12.85
C VAL A 281 -3.35 0.21 13.33
N LEU A 282 -2.80 1.20 14.03
CA LEU A 282 -3.56 2.33 14.58
C LEU A 282 -3.97 3.36 13.51
N GLN A 283 -3.31 3.35 12.35
CA GLN A 283 -3.57 4.24 11.23
C GLN A 283 -4.55 3.64 10.22
N VAL A 284 -4.87 2.35 10.33
CA VAL A 284 -5.79 1.64 9.43
C VAL A 284 -7.16 2.30 9.31
N PRO A 285 -7.83 2.74 10.40
CA PRO A 285 -9.15 3.37 10.28
C PRO A 285 -9.15 4.61 9.37
N GLU A 286 -8.09 5.41 9.42
CA GLU A 286 -7.95 6.61 8.59
C GLU A 286 -7.71 6.23 7.12
N LEU A 287 -6.82 5.27 6.86
CA LEU A 287 -6.58 4.77 5.52
C LEU A 287 -7.86 4.17 4.92
N MET A 288 -8.59 3.35 5.66
CA MET A 288 -9.82 2.71 5.16
C MET A 288 -10.91 3.69 4.81
N LYS A 289 -11.08 4.73 5.63
CA LYS A 289 -11.98 5.83 5.31
C LYS A 289 -11.64 6.46 3.96
N LEU A 290 -10.35 6.68 3.66
CA LEU A 290 -9.90 7.25 2.40
C LEU A 290 -10.08 6.28 1.22
N LEU A 291 -9.70 5.01 1.39
CA LEU A 291 -9.84 4.01 0.33
C LEU A 291 -11.30 3.85 -0.08
N ARG A 292 -12.23 3.75 0.87
CA ARG A 292 -13.67 3.63 0.58
C ARG A 292 -14.27 4.90 -0.02
N ALA A 293 -13.79 6.07 0.41
CA ALA A 293 -14.22 7.34 -0.17
C ALA A 293 -13.76 7.50 -1.62
N LYS A 294 -12.53 7.09 -1.95
CA LYS A 294 -11.94 7.28 -3.29
C LYS A 294 -12.31 6.16 -4.27
N PHE A 295 -12.35 4.91 -3.81
CA PHE A 295 -12.48 3.72 -4.66
C PHE A 295 -13.79 2.95 -4.46
N GLY A 296 -14.72 3.46 -3.65
CA GLY A 296 -16.04 2.89 -3.46
C GLY A 296 -16.16 1.96 -2.24
N LYS A 297 -17.41 1.67 -1.87
CA LYS A 297 -17.75 1.10 -0.56
C LYS A 297 -17.26 -0.32 -0.36
N SER A 298 -17.08 -1.08 -1.43
CA SER A 298 -16.66 -2.49 -1.42
C SER A 298 -15.14 -2.68 -1.37
N SER A 299 -14.38 -1.59 -1.24
CA SER A 299 -12.93 -1.64 -1.03
C SER A 299 -12.59 -2.31 0.29
N ARG A 300 -11.69 -3.30 0.26
CA ARG A 300 -11.17 -3.99 1.45
C ARG A 300 -9.67 -3.84 1.57
N LEU A 301 -9.14 -3.99 2.78
CA LEU A 301 -7.70 -3.96 3.07
C LEU A 301 -7.25 -5.23 3.76
N LEU A 302 -6.15 -5.79 3.26
CA LEU A 302 -5.30 -6.74 3.96
C LEU A 302 -4.04 -6.00 4.45
N LEU A 303 -3.86 -5.90 5.77
CA LEU A 303 -2.61 -5.48 6.39
C LEU A 303 -1.86 -6.71 6.90
N ILE A 304 -0.69 -6.97 6.32
CA ILE A 304 0.22 -8.05 6.72
C ILE A 304 1.18 -7.48 7.75
N LEU A 305 1.17 -8.05 8.95
CA LEU A 305 2.08 -7.70 10.03
C LEU A 305 3.23 -8.71 10.01
N GLU A 306 4.43 -8.28 9.66
CA GLU A 306 5.63 -9.11 9.62
C GLU A 306 6.25 -9.32 10.99
N ASN A 307 7.07 -10.37 11.10
CA ASN A 307 7.83 -10.71 12.30
C ASN A 307 7.00 -10.95 13.56
N GLN A 308 5.89 -11.64 13.40
CA GLN A 308 4.97 -11.92 14.49
C GLN A 308 5.29 -13.29 15.13
N GLN A 309 5.32 -13.31 16.46
CA GLN A 309 5.65 -14.44 17.33
C GLN A 309 4.52 -14.73 18.32
N LYS A 310 3.90 -13.69 18.91
CA LYS A 310 2.79 -13.86 19.88
C LYS A 310 1.57 -14.51 19.24
N PHE A 311 1.33 -14.20 17.97
CA PHE A 311 0.21 -14.72 17.20
C PHE A 311 0.60 -14.79 15.72
N VAL A 312 0.17 -15.84 15.04
CA VAL A 312 0.39 -16.05 13.60
C VAL A 312 -0.93 -16.49 12.99
N GLY A 313 -1.36 -15.83 11.93
CA GLY A 313 -2.59 -16.13 11.22
C GLY A 313 -3.48 -14.92 10.96
N PRO A 314 -4.65 -15.14 10.33
CA PRO A 314 -5.60 -14.09 9.99
C PRO A 314 -6.40 -13.65 11.22
N ALA A 315 -6.74 -12.37 11.23
CA ALA A 315 -7.67 -11.78 12.17
C ALA A 315 -8.53 -10.68 11.53
N LEU A 316 -9.72 -10.47 12.09
CA LEU A 316 -10.61 -9.37 11.77
C LEU A 316 -10.75 -8.45 12.99
N VAL A 317 -11.16 -7.21 12.71
CA VAL A 317 -11.50 -6.23 13.74
C VAL A 317 -12.99 -5.93 13.61
N ASP A 318 -13.75 -6.17 14.67
CA ASP A 318 -15.23 -6.09 14.63
C ASP A 318 -15.73 -4.66 14.36
N ASP A 319 -14.93 -3.64 14.67
CA ASP A 319 -15.21 -2.23 14.35
C ASP A 319 -15.20 -1.94 12.83
N ASP A 320 -14.52 -2.75 12.01
CA ASP A 320 -14.45 -2.57 10.55
C ASP A 320 -14.27 -3.91 9.81
N ASP A 321 -15.38 -4.44 9.30
CA ASP A 321 -15.46 -5.68 8.51
C ASP A 321 -14.83 -5.57 7.10
N HIS A 322 -14.29 -4.40 6.73
CA HIS A 322 -13.54 -4.21 5.49
C HIS A 322 -12.03 -4.34 5.70
N VAL A 323 -11.58 -4.72 6.90
CA VAL A 323 -10.16 -4.93 7.23
C VAL A 323 -9.88 -6.35 7.68
N MET A 324 -8.86 -6.94 7.07
CA MET A 324 -8.19 -8.13 7.58
C MET A 324 -6.76 -7.79 7.99
N LEU A 325 -6.38 -8.26 9.17
CA LEU A 325 -5.00 -8.31 9.62
C LEU A 325 -4.46 -9.72 9.40
N HIS A 326 -3.21 -9.85 8.98
CA HIS A 326 -2.55 -11.15 8.92
C HIS A 326 -1.18 -11.10 9.59
N TYR A 327 -1.07 -11.80 10.71
CA TYR A 327 0.16 -11.86 11.50
C TYR A 327 1.07 -12.94 10.91
N LEU A 328 2.22 -12.54 10.40
CA LEU A 328 3.11 -13.37 9.59
C LEU A 328 4.45 -13.58 10.31
N SER A 329 4.82 -14.85 10.50
CA SER A 329 6.13 -15.21 11.07
C SER A 329 7.27 -14.88 10.10
N MET A 330 8.44 -14.48 10.61
CA MET A 330 9.65 -14.30 9.79
C MET A 330 10.13 -15.58 9.10
N ASP A 331 9.65 -16.75 9.53
CA ASP A 331 10.07 -18.02 8.96
C ASP A 331 9.79 -18.09 7.45
N VAL A 332 8.75 -17.41 6.96
CA VAL A 332 8.44 -17.38 5.53
C VAL A 332 9.53 -16.70 4.70
N HIS A 333 10.34 -15.83 5.31
CA HIS A 333 11.47 -15.16 4.65
C HIS A 333 12.79 -15.94 4.74
N LYS A 334 12.82 -17.11 5.40
CA LYS A 334 14.00 -17.98 5.42
C LYS A 334 14.15 -18.67 4.06
N LYS A 335 15.37 -18.73 3.53
CA LYS A 335 15.68 -19.39 2.23
C LYS A 335 15.20 -20.85 2.14
N SER A 336 15.13 -21.53 3.28
CA SER A 336 14.65 -22.91 3.37
C SER A 336 13.13 -23.05 3.33
N HIS A 337 12.38 -21.96 3.51
CA HIS A 337 10.93 -21.98 3.52
C HIS A 337 10.39 -22.20 2.10
N PRO A 338 9.42 -23.09 1.89
CA PRO A 338 8.85 -23.35 0.56
C PRO A 338 8.28 -22.07 -0.08
N ASP A 339 7.71 -21.19 0.73
CA ASP A 339 7.09 -19.94 0.28
C ASP A 339 8.04 -18.74 0.25
N ASN A 340 9.35 -18.94 0.43
CA ASN A 340 10.32 -17.82 0.42
C ASN A 340 10.26 -16.96 -0.85
N ALA A 341 9.89 -17.59 -1.97
CA ALA A 341 9.70 -16.92 -3.23
C ALA A 341 8.49 -15.96 -3.23
N MET A 342 7.48 -16.21 -2.40
CA MET A 342 6.21 -15.49 -2.37
C MET A 342 5.67 -15.43 -0.93
N PRO A 343 6.37 -14.74 -0.01
CA PRO A 343 6.08 -14.80 1.42
C PRO A 343 4.64 -14.35 1.76
N TYR A 344 3.98 -13.64 0.85
CA TYR A 344 2.63 -13.12 1.04
C TYR A 344 1.55 -13.86 0.24
N ALA A 345 1.89 -14.88 -0.54
CA ALA A 345 0.87 -15.61 -1.30
C ALA A 345 -0.21 -16.16 -0.36
N ARG A 346 0.21 -16.79 0.75
CA ARG A 346 -0.72 -17.37 1.72
C ARG A 346 -1.62 -16.32 2.42
N PRO A 347 -1.09 -15.21 2.95
CA PRO A 347 -1.92 -14.10 3.42
C PRO A 347 -2.92 -13.58 2.39
N VAL A 348 -2.50 -13.42 1.13
CA VAL A 348 -3.36 -12.91 0.05
C VAL A 348 -4.46 -13.91 -0.31
N GLU A 349 -4.14 -15.21 -0.40
CA GLU A 349 -5.15 -16.28 -0.57
C GLU A 349 -6.19 -16.25 0.55
N CYS A 350 -5.74 -16.13 1.80
CA CYS A 350 -6.64 -16.06 2.95
C CYS A 350 -7.58 -14.84 2.87
N ALA A 351 -7.07 -13.68 2.45
CA ALA A 351 -7.89 -12.50 2.24
C ALA A 351 -8.85 -12.64 1.05
N LEU A 352 -8.46 -13.37 -0.01
CA LEU A 352 -9.37 -13.70 -1.12
C LEU A 352 -10.50 -14.63 -0.67
N ASP A 353 -10.20 -15.63 0.16
CA ASP A 353 -11.22 -16.51 0.76
C ASP A 353 -12.17 -15.71 1.67
N TRP A 354 -11.65 -14.74 2.42
CA TRP A 354 -12.45 -13.80 3.21
C TRP A 354 -13.33 -12.88 2.36
N CYS A 355 -12.84 -12.42 1.20
CA CYS A 355 -13.67 -11.69 0.24
C CYS A 355 -14.86 -12.55 -0.23
N ALA A 356 -14.69 -13.87 -0.26
CA ALA A 356 -15.74 -14.84 -0.57
C ALA A 356 -16.48 -15.40 0.66
N GLU A 357 -16.30 -14.83 1.86
CA GLU A 357 -16.93 -15.23 3.12
C GLU A 357 -16.60 -16.67 3.58
N LYS A 358 -15.39 -17.17 3.25
CA LYS A 358 -14.95 -18.56 3.52
C LYS A 358 -13.85 -18.68 4.57
N VAL A 359 -13.58 -17.64 5.35
CA VAL A 359 -12.48 -17.65 6.31
C VAL A 359 -12.96 -17.89 7.75
N THR A 360 -12.20 -18.69 8.50
CA THR A 360 -12.24 -18.71 9.97
C THR A 360 -10.99 -17.99 10.46
N CYS A 361 -11.17 -17.03 11.36
CA CYS A 361 -10.07 -16.19 11.83
C CYS A 361 -10.31 -15.72 13.27
N ARG A 362 -9.29 -15.12 13.88
CA ARG A 362 -9.42 -14.49 15.19
C ARG A 362 -10.18 -13.17 15.05
N HIS A 363 -10.97 -12.82 16.05
CA HIS A 363 -11.64 -11.53 16.12
C HIS A 363 -11.03 -10.68 17.24
N PHE A 364 -10.89 -9.39 16.96
CA PHE A 364 -10.58 -8.36 17.95
C PHE A 364 -11.74 -7.37 17.99
N SER A 365 -12.07 -6.88 19.18
CA SER A 365 -13.10 -5.86 19.33
C SER A 365 -12.69 -4.54 18.67
N THR A 366 -11.41 -4.16 18.79
CA THR A 366 -10.89 -2.87 18.34
C THR A 366 -9.49 -2.98 17.74
N PHE A 367 -9.08 -1.96 16.97
CA PHE A 367 -7.71 -1.85 16.47
C PHE A 367 -6.67 -1.72 17.59
N ALA A 368 -7.04 -1.10 18.71
CA ALA A 368 -6.16 -0.99 19.87
C ALA A 368 -5.86 -2.37 20.48
N GLU A 369 -6.87 -3.24 20.59
CA GLU A 369 -6.68 -4.63 21.04
C GLU A 369 -5.79 -5.42 20.08
N ALA A 370 -6.04 -5.31 18.78
CA ALA A 370 -5.20 -5.93 17.76
C ALA A 370 -3.73 -5.47 17.85
N PHE A 371 -3.51 -4.17 18.01
CA PHE A 371 -2.17 -3.58 18.18
C PHE A 371 -1.40 -4.16 19.37
N GLN A 372 -2.06 -4.44 20.51
CA GLN A 372 -1.38 -5.03 21.67
C GLN A 372 -0.81 -6.43 21.41
N LEU A 373 -1.39 -7.16 20.46
CA LEU A 373 -0.90 -8.47 20.07
C LEU A 373 0.21 -8.40 19.02
N ALA A 374 0.38 -7.26 18.36
CA ALA A 374 1.44 -7.08 17.38
C ALA A 374 2.81 -7.04 18.04
N ASP A 375 3.76 -7.77 17.48
CA ASP A 375 5.16 -7.68 17.84
C ASP A 375 5.83 -6.50 17.14
N PRO A 376 6.70 -5.74 17.82
CA PRO A 376 7.46 -4.66 17.20
C PRO A 376 8.25 -5.15 15.99
N TYR A 377 8.13 -4.42 14.88
CA TYR A 377 8.83 -4.72 13.63
C TYR A 377 9.56 -3.48 13.11
N PRO A 378 10.89 -3.39 13.27
CA PRO A 378 11.68 -2.30 12.72
C PRO A 378 12.18 -2.57 11.29
N GLY A 379 11.89 -3.75 10.72
CA GLY A 379 12.46 -4.18 9.44
C GLY A 379 12.00 -3.35 8.26
N GLY A 380 10.77 -2.83 8.28
CA GLY A 380 10.22 -2.01 7.20
C GLY A 380 10.85 -0.63 7.08
N GLU A 381 11.41 -0.09 8.18
CA GLU A 381 12.14 1.19 8.22
C GLU A 381 13.53 1.11 7.57
N ARG A 382 13.98 -0.10 7.22
CA ARG A 382 15.26 -0.34 6.55
C ARG A 382 15.02 -0.92 5.17
N GLY A 383 15.86 -0.50 4.22
CA GLY A 383 15.92 -1.12 2.91
C GLY A 383 17.22 -1.86 2.66
N LEU A 384 17.57 -1.98 1.38
CA LEU A 384 18.74 -2.74 0.94
C LEU A 384 20.03 -2.07 1.45
N GLY A 385 21.04 -2.89 1.76
CA GLY A 385 22.29 -2.42 2.37
C GLY A 385 22.14 -1.88 3.81
N GLY A 386 21.01 -2.15 4.48
CA GLY A 386 20.74 -1.69 5.84
C GLY A 386 20.45 -0.18 5.97
N LEU A 387 20.34 0.51 4.83
CA LEU A 387 20.08 1.94 4.78
C LEU A 387 18.65 2.27 5.26
N PRO A 388 18.44 3.41 5.92
CA PRO A 388 17.09 3.89 6.23
C PRO A 388 16.26 4.04 4.96
N ALA A 389 15.03 3.53 4.98
CA ALA A 389 14.10 3.61 3.87
C ALA A 389 13.45 4.99 3.72
N PHE A 390 13.49 5.82 4.77
CA PHE A 390 12.83 7.11 4.80
C PHE A 390 13.69 8.14 5.53
N GLU A 391 13.43 9.41 5.29
CA GLU A 391 13.94 10.48 6.14
C GLU A 391 13.24 10.45 7.51
N ALA A 392 14.01 10.70 8.58
CA ALA A 392 13.51 10.61 9.95
C ALA A 392 12.48 11.68 10.29
N THR A 393 12.62 12.87 9.71
CA THR A 393 11.74 14.00 9.90
C THR A 393 11.14 14.42 8.58
N LYS A 394 9.96 15.03 8.65
CA LYS A 394 9.39 15.76 7.51
C LYS A 394 10.21 17.03 7.33
N VAL A 395 11.43 16.88 6.86
CA VAL A 395 12.15 17.98 6.23
C VAL A 395 11.33 18.29 5.00
N LEU A 396 10.51 19.33 5.08
CA LEU A 396 9.94 19.92 3.88
C LEU A 396 11.14 20.16 2.97
N ALA A 397 11.11 19.62 1.76
CA ALA A 397 12.06 19.96 0.72
C ALA A 397 11.82 21.42 0.29
N THR A 398 11.92 22.37 1.23
CA THR A 398 11.83 23.81 0.99
C THR A 398 13.19 24.38 0.62
N VAL A 399 14.19 23.54 0.38
CA VAL A 399 15.55 23.98 0.08
C VAL A 399 15.96 23.26 -1.20
N GLU A 400 16.16 24.04 -2.28
CA GLU A 400 16.82 23.67 -3.55
C GLU A 400 15.99 23.35 -4.81
N ALA A 401 14.78 23.92 -4.95
CA ALA A 401 14.28 24.26 -6.31
C ALA A 401 14.98 25.53 -6.90
N THR A 402 15.85 26.20 -6.14
CA THR A 402 16.50 27.48 -6.50
C THR A 402 18.03 27.43 -6.66
N GLY A 403 18.66 26.26 -6.55
CA GLY A 403 20.11 26.13 -6.82
C GLY A 403 21.04 26.82 -5.80
N GLN A 404 20.59 27.02 -4.55
CA GLN A 404 21.45 27.51 -3.47
C GLN A 404 21.80 26.39 -2.50
N LYS A 405 23.11 26.09 -2.40
CA LYS A 405 23.73 25.29 -1.32
C LYS A 405 23.00 25.47 0.01
N ALA A 406 22.52 24.36 0.56
CA ALA A 406 21.95 24.24 1.90
C ALA A 406 22.68 25.13 2.91
N VAL A 407 21.93 26.07 3.50
CA VAL A 407 22.37 26.89 4.61
C VAL A 407 22.62 25.97 5.81
N ASN A 408 23.66 26.29 6.57
CA ASN A 408 24.21 25.52 7.68
C ASN A 408 23.20 24.67 8.48
N ARG A 409 23.48 23.37 8.51
CA ARG A 409 22.84 22.30 9.30
C ARG A 409 22.70 22.59 10.81
N ALA A 410 23.36 23.63 11.33
CA ALA A 410 23.37 23.96 12.75
C ALA A 410 22.04 24.57 13.26
N ASP A 411 21.29 25.31 12.43
CA ASP A 411 20.10 26.04 12.90
C ASP A 411 18.81 25.19 12.94
N LEU A 412 18.81 24.00 12.31
CA LEU A 412 17.65 23.10 12.29
C LEU A 412 17.62 22.10 13.45
N LEU A 413 18.68 22.03 14.26
CA LEU A 413 18.79 21.07 15.38
C LEU A 413 18.12 21.58 16.67
N GLU A 414 17.80 22.86 16.79
CA GLU A 414 17.29 23.43 18.05
C GLU A 414 15.79 23.17 18.31
N THR A 415 15.03 22.74 17.30
CA THR A 415 13.61 22.34 17.46
C THR A 415 13.37 20.84 17.42
N SER A 416 14.43 20.03 17.39
CA SER A 416 14.37 18.57 17.21
C SER A 416 14.75 17.85 18.50
N ARG A 417 13.87 17.88 19.51
CA ARG A 417 13.82 16.77 20.46
C ARG A 417 12.98 15.68 19.84
N ASN A 418 13.63 14.55 19.56
CA ASN A 418 12.98 13.35 19.11
C ASN A 418 12.04 12.85 20.23
N PRO A 419 10.72 12.67 20.02
CA PRO A 419 9.84 12.09 21.05
C PRO A 419 10.22 10.65 21.42
N PHE A 420 11.16 10.02 20.72
CA PHE A 420 11.62 8.65 20.92
C PHE A 420 12.87 8.48 21.83
N ASP A 421 13.35 9.52 22.53
CA ASP A 421 14.46 9.40 23.51
C ASP A 421 14.03 8.86 24.90
N TYR A 422 12.81 8.32 25.05
CA TYR A 422 12.23 7.97 26.35
C TYR A 422 12.82 6.71 27.02
N GLU A 423 13.53 5.87 26.28
CA GLU A 423 14.05 4.59 26.78
C GLU A 423 15.55 4.61 27.13
N ALA A 424 16.32 5.60 26.65
CA ALA A 424 17.74 5.73 26.98
C ALA A 424 17.97 6.33 28.39
N ASP A 425 17.12 7.26 28.83
CA ASP A 425 17.25 7.94 30.13
C ASP A 425 16.83 7.09 31.35
N LYS A 426 16.23 5.91 31.14
CA LYS A 426 15.85 5.00 32.23
C LYS A 426 16.98 4.07 32.67
N ALA A 427 17.94 3.76 31.80
CA ALA A 427 19.04 2.86 32.14
C ALA A 427 20.00 3.52 33.15
N ASP A 428 20.29 4.82 33.00
CA ASP A 428 21.25 5.52 33.87
C ASP A 428 20.70 5.85 35.27
N LYS A 429 19.36 5.89 35.45
CA LYS A 429 18.75 6.11 36.77
C LYS A 429 18.62 4.84 37.61
N ALA A 430 18.70 3.65 37.01
CA ALA A 430 18.64 2.39 37.75
C ALA A 430 19.98 2.06 38.44
N GLU A 431 21.12 2.42 37.85
CA GLU A 431 22.43 2.17 38.47
C GLU A 431 22.76 3.15 39.61
N GLY A 432 22.20 4.36 39.59
CA GLY A 432 22.38 5.36 40.66
C GLY A 432 21.66 5.04 41.98
N MET A 433 20.57 4.26 41.95
CA MET A 433 19.81 3.92 43.18
C MET A 433 20.31 2.66 43.90
N VAL A 434 21.16 1.85 43.28
CA VAL A 434 21.71 0.63 43.92
C VAL A 434 22.97 0.93 44.74
N LEU A 435 23.65 2.05 44.49
CA LEU A 435 24.84 2.45 45.24
C LEU A 435 24.54 3.16 46.57
N ASP A 436 23.32 3.68 46.78
CA ASP A 436 22.96 4.40 48.01
C ASP A 436 22.34 3.49 49.11
N ALA A 437 22.13 2.21 48.81
CA ALA A 437 21.59 1.23 49.77
C ALA A 437 22.67 0.49 50.59
N LYS A 438 23.97 0.74 50.35
CA LYS A 438 25.09 0.02 51.01
C LYS A 438 25.83 0.79 52.12
N MET A 439 25.41 2.00 52.50
CA MET A 439 26.08 2.80 53.55
C MET A 439 25.23 3.11 54.80
N ARG A 440 24.42 2.16 55.27
CA ARG A 440 23.83 2.24 56.62
C ARG A 440 24.09 0.96 57.41
N GLU A 441 25.30 0.82 57.92
CA GLU A 441 25.56 -0.03 59.08
C GLU A 441 25.16 0.69 60.37
N PRO A 442 24.49 0.01 61.32
CA PRO A 442 24.14 0.59 62.61
C PRO A 442 25.38 0.63 63.51
N ARG A 443 25.80 1.83 63.92
CA ARG A 443 26.73 2.02 65.05
C ARG A 443 26.04 1.54 66.34
N THR A 444 26.44 0.37 66.82
CA THR A 444 26.19 -0.06 68.19
C THR A 444 27.04 0.79 69.13
N ARG A 445 26.39 1.39 70.13
CA ARG A 445 27.04 2.01 71.29
C ARG A 445 27.40 0.91 72.29
N ALA A 446 28.65 0.91 72.74
CA ALA A 446 29.09 0.43 74.04
C ALA A 446 29.93 1.54 74.67
#